data_AF-A0A7N9DD04-F1
#
_entry.id   AF-A0A7N9DD04-F1
#
_cell.length_a   1.000
_cell.length_b   1.000
_cell.length_c   1.000
_cell.angle_alpha   90.00
_cell.angle_beta   90.00
_cell.angle_gamma   90.00
#
_symmetry.space_group_name_H-M   'P 1'
#
loop_
_entity.id
_entity.type
_entity.pdbx_description
1 polymer ?
#
loop_
_entity_poly.entity_id
_entity_poly.type
_entity_poly.pdbx_seq_one_letter_code
_entity_poly.pdbx_strand_id
1 'polypeptide(L)'
;MDQSSVLLWVKAEPFIVGALQVPPPSKFSLHYLRKISTYVQIRATEGAYPRLYWSTWRHIACGKLQLAKDLAWLYFEIFDSLSVKTPEERLEWSEVLSNCLSEEEVEKQRNQLNKVSLRTSLIGEEWPSPRSRSQSPDLTEKSNCHNKNWNDYSHQAFVYDHLSDLLELLLDPEQLTASFHSTHSSLVSREAVVALSFLIEGTISRARKVYPLHELALWQPLHADSGFSKISKTFSFYKLETWLRSCLTGNPFGTSACLKSGKKLAWAHQVEGTTKRAKIACNTHVAPRMHRLVVMSQVYKQTLAKSSDTLVGAHVKIHRCNESFIYLLSPLRSVTIEKCRNSIFVLGPVGTTLHLHSCDNVKVIAVCHRLSISSTTACVFHILTPTRPLILSGNQTVTFAPFHTHYPMLEDHMARTGLATVPNYWDNPMVVCRENSDTSVFRLLPPCEFYVFIIPFEMEGDTTEIPGGLPSVYQKALGQREQKIQIWQKTVKEAHLTKDQRKQFQVLVENKFYEWLINTGHRQQLDSLVPPAAGSKQAAG
;
A
#
# COMPACT_ATOMS: atom_id res chain seq x y z
N MET A 1 43.92 5.24 -8.01
CA MET A 1 42.90 5.93 -8.83
C MET A 1 41.63 5.11 -8.70
N ASP A 2 40.76 5.44 -7.74
CA ASP A 2 39.49 4.74 -7.55
C ASP A 2 38.58 5.05 -8.73
N GLN A 3 38.35 4.07 -9.61
CA GLN A 3 37.37 4.19 -10.68
C GLN A 3 35.99 4.46 -10.07
N SER A 4 35.34 5.54 -10.52
CA SER A 4 33.96 5.86 -10.15
C SER A 4 33.02 4.75 -10.64
N SER A 5 32.74 3.76 -9.78
CA SER A 5 31.85 2.64 -10.10
C SER A 5 30.38 3.07 -10.07
N VAL A 6 29.54 2.55 -10.96
CA VAL A 6 28.09 2.74 -10.87
C VAL A 6 27.48 1.64 -10.00
N LEU A 7 26.56 2.06 -9.13
CA LEU A 7 25.78 1.18 -8.28
C LEU A 7 24.31 1.29 -8.71
N LEU A 8 23.73 0.18 -9.15
CA LEU A 8 22.32 0.08 -9.54
C LEU A 8 21.55 -0.67 -8.46
N TRP A 9 20.28 -0.38 -8.30
CA TRP A 9 19.37 -1.14 -7.45
C TRP A 9 17.94 -1.14 -7.99
N VAL A 10 17.16 -2.12 -7.54
CA VAL A 10 15.74 -2.23 -7.86
C VAL A 10 14.93 -1.27 -6.99
N LYS A 11 14.05 -0.50 -7.63
CA LYS A 11 13.10 0.41 -6.97
C LYS A 11 12.04 -0.38 -6.22
N ALA A 12 11.78 0.00 -4.96
CA ALA A 12 10.81 -0.69 -4.12
C ALA A 12 9.36 -0.34 -4.48
N GLU A 13 9.10 0.89 -4.93
CA GLU A 13 7.74 1.42 -5.13
C GLU A 13 6.89 0.61 -6.12
N PRO A 14 7.39 0.17 -7.30
CA PRO A 14 6.64 -0.72 -8.19
C PRO A 14 6.16 -2.01 -7.54
N PHE A 15 6.91 -2.55 -6.58
CA PHE A 15 6.54 -3.80 -5.89
C PHE A 15 5.61 -3.53 -4.71
N ILE A 16 5.85 -2.47 -3.94
CA ILE A 16 5.03 -2.12 -2.77
C ILE A 16 3.64 -1.64 -3.19
N VAL A 17 3.57 -0.84 -4.26
CA VAL A 17 2.34 -0.17 -4.71
C VAL A 17 1.77 -0.82 -5.96
N GLY A 18 2.61 -1.36 -6.86
CA GLY A 18 2.19 -1.81 -8.19
C GLY A 18 1.94 -3.31 -8.33
N ALA A 19 2.47 -4.15 -7.44
CA ALA A 19 2.35 -5.60 -7.56
C ALA A 19 1.12 -6.12 -6.79
N LEU A 20 0.24 -6.83 -7.50
CA LEU A 20 -0.81 -7.61 -6.86
C LEU A 20 -0.23 -8.91 -6.30
N GLN A 21 -0.53 -9.19 -5.04
CA GLN A 21 -0.06 -10.39 -4.35
C GLN A 21 -0.97 -11.59 -4.62
N VAL A 22 -1.23 -11.83 -5.90
CA VAL A 22 -2.05 -12.93 -6.40
C VAL A 22 -1.33 -13.59 -7.57
N PRO A 23 -1.50 -14.91 -7.77
CA PRO A 23 -1.04 -15.55 -8.98
C PRO A 23 -1.58 -14.81 -10.21
N PRO A 24 -0.76 -14.55 -11.23
CA PRO A 24 -1.25 -13.91 -12.43
C PRO A 24 -2.31 -14.83 -13.09
N PRO A 25 -3.30 -14.25 -13.78
CA PRO A 25 -4.26 -15.04 -14.56
C PRO A 25 -3.53 -15.99 -15.51
N SER A 26 -4.05 -17.20 -15.76
CA SER A 26 -3.34 -18.24 -16.55
C SER A 26 -2.91 -17.79 -17.96
N LYS A 27 -3.58 -16.80 -18.53
CA LYS A 27 -3.24 -16.20 -19.84
C LYS A 27 -2.20 -15.08 -19.77
N PHE A 28 -1.75 -14.69 -18.58
CA PHE A 28 -0.65 -13.76 -18.39
C PHE A 28 0.67 -14.52 -18.47
N SER A 29 0.93 -15.11 -19.63
CA SER A 29 2.19 -15.79 -19.91
C SER A 29 3.18 -14.91 -20.66
N LEU A 30 4.48 -15.22 -20.61
CA LEU A 30 5.51 -14.45 -21.33
C LEU A 30 5.21 -14.38 -22.82
N HIS A 31 4.66 -15.47 -23.37
CA HIS A 31 4.15 -15.52 -24.74
C HIS A 31 3.06 -14.48 -25.03
N TYR A 32 2.07 -14.36 -24.13
CA TYR A 32 1.01 -13.37 -24.29
C TYR A 32 1.53 -11.94 -24.04
N LEU A 33 2.43 -11.74 -23.09
CA LEU A 33 3.09 -10.44 -22.86
C LEU A 33 3.82 -9.95 -24.12
N ARG A 34 4.58 -10.84 -24.77
CA ARG A 34 5.24 -10.55 -26.04
C ARG A 34 4.24 -10.20 -27.13
N LYS A 35 3.16 -10.98 -27.29
CA LYS A 35 2.09 -10.66 -28.24
C LYS A 35 1.43 -9.31 -27.98
N ILE A 36 1.23 -8.94 -26.72
CA ILE A 36 0.69 -7.63 -26.35
C ILE A 36 1.67 -6.52 -26.70
N SER A 37 2.95 -6.68 -26.33
CA SER A 37 4.00 -5.72 -26.67
C SER A 37 4.05 -5.50 -28.19
N THR A 38 4.11 -6.57 -28.97
CA THR A 38 4.08 -6.52 -30.44
C THR A 38 2.81 -5.86 -30.98
N TYR A 39 1.62 -6.27 -30.51
CA TYR A 39 0.34 -5.72 -30.96
C TYR A 39 0.28 -4.20 -30.80
N VAL A 40 0.79 -3.70 -29.67
CA VAL A 40 0.68 -2.29 -29.35
C VAL A 40 1.79 -1.48 -30.03
N GLN A 41 2.99 -2.03 -30.17
CA GLN A 41 4.06 -1.40 -30.94
C GLN A 41 3.72 -1.26 -32.42
N ILE A 42 3.07 -2.24 -33.04
CA ILE A 42 2.59 -2.15 -34.44
C ILE A 42 1.57 -1.01 -34.60
N ARG A 43 0.75 -0.78 -33.57
CA ARG A 43 -0.25 0.29 -33.54
C ARG A 43 0.28 1.60 -32.92
N ALA A 44 1.60 1.81 -32.96
CA ALA A 44 2.20 3.05 -32.46
C ALA A 44 1.62 4.30 -33.15
N THR A 45 1.28 4.21 -34.44
CA THR A 45 0.65 5.28 -35.22
C THR A 45 -0.77 5.63 -34.75
N GLU A 46 -1.47 4.69 -34.10
CA GLU A 46 -2.77 4.90 -33.44
C GLU A 46 -2.60 5.49 -32.02
N GLY A 47 -1.38 5.87 -31.64
CA GLY A 47 -1.05 6.43 -30.32
C GLY A 47 -0.95 5.40 -29.20
N ALA A 48 -1.12 4.10 -29.49
CA ALA A 48 -1.14 3.03 -28.49
C ALA A 48 0.23 2.75 -27.86
N TYR A 49 1.33 3.25 -28.46
CA TYR A 49 2.69 3.12 -27.96
C TYR A 49 3.42 4.47 -28.02
N PRO A 50 4.19 4.88 -26.99
CA PRO A 50 4.51 4.14 -25.77
C PRO A 50 3.41 4.13 -24.69
N ARG A 51 2.28 4.80 -24.95
CA ARG A 51 1.20 5.04 -23.99
C ARG A 51 -0.04 4.24 -24.38
N LEU A 52 -0.54 3.42 -23.45
CA LEU A 52 -1.73 2.61 -23.58
C LEU A 52 -2.92 3.27 -22.89
N TYR A 53 -4.00 3.41 -23.65
CA TYR A 53 -5.27 3.95 -23.19
C TYR A 53 -6.16 2.84 -22.64
N TRP A 54 -7.08 3.21 -21.74
CA TRP A 54 -8.02 2.27 -21.12
C TRP A 54 -8.81 1.48 -22.17
N SER A 55 -9.31 2.13 -23.22
CA SER A 55 -10.06 1.47 -24.30
C SER A 55 -9.27 0.34 -24.97
N THR A 56 -7.98 0.57 -25.24
CA THR A 56 -7.09 -0.41 -25.86
C THR A 56 -6.72 -1.51 -24.87
N TRP A 57 -6.40 -1.15 -23.62
CA TRP A 57 -6.13 -2.12 -22.57
C TRP A 57 -7.33 -3.04 -22.33
N ARG A 58 -8.54 -2.47 -22.19
CA ARG A 58 -9.79 -3.21 -22.02
C ARG A 58 -10.03 -4.18 -23.17
N HIS A 59 -9.79 -3.76 -24.42
CA HIS A 59 -9.89 -4.66 -25.57
C HIS A 59 -8.93 -5.85 -25.46
N ILE A 60 -7.67 -5.60 -25.08
CA ILE A 60 -6.65 -6.65 -24.92
C ILE A 60 -6.99 -7.55 -23.72
N ALA A 61 -7.21 -6.95 -22.55
CA ALA A 61 -7.44 -7.65 -21.29
C ALA A 61 -8.73 -8.47 -21.31
N CYS A 62 -9.86 -7.87 -21.68
CA CYS A 62 -11.14 -8.58 -21.69
C CYS A 62 -11.28 -9.48 -22.92
N GLY A 63 -10.82 -9.03 -24.10
CA GLY A 63 -10.99 -9.78 -25.35
C GLY A 63 -9.97 -10.91 -25.53
N LYS A 64 -8.68 -10.61 -25.37
CA LYS A 64 -7.59 -11.58 -25.64
C LYS A 64 -7.18 -12.36 -24.40
N LEU A 65 -7.03 -11.68 -23.26
CA LEU A 65 -6.63 -12.30 -22.00
C LEU A 65 -7.82 -12.86 -21.21
N GLN A 66 -9.05 -12.55 -21.63
CA GLN A 66 -10.30 -13.00 -21.01
C GLN A 66 -10.39 -12.63 -19.51
N LEU A 67 -9.84 -11.48 -19.14
CA LEU A 67 -10.04 -10.93 -17.81
C LEU A 67 -11.45 -10.39 -17.64
N ALA A 68 -11.98 -10.52 -16.43
CA ALA A 68 -13.15 -9.76 -16.03
C ALA A 68 -12.84 -8.25 -16.13
N LYS A 69 -13.85 -7.44 -16.52
CA LYS A 69 -13.72 -5.99 -16.69
C LYS A 69 -13.14 -5.32 -15.44
N ASP A 70 -13.63 -5.71 -14.25
CA ASP A 70 -13.18 -5.16 -12.97
C ASP A 70 -11.70 -5.47 -12.69
N LEU A 71 -11.24 -6.69 -13.00
CA LEU A 71 -9.85 -7.08 -12.84
C LEU A 71 -8.94 -6.37 -13.86
N ALA A 72 -9.42 -6.19 -15.09
CA ALA A 72 -8.72 -5.39 -16.09
C ALA A 72 -8.58 -3.93 -15.64
N TRP A 73 -9.65 -3.33 -15.10
CA TRP A 73 -9.62 -1.98 -14.55
C TRP A 73 -8.66 -1.89 -13.37
N LEU A 74 -8.67 -2.87 -12.47
CA LEU A 74 -7.75 -2.93 -11.35
C LEU A 74 -6.29 -2.84 -11.79
N TYR A 75 -5.86 -3.65 -12.76
CA TYR A 75 -4.48 -3.56 -13.26
C TYR A 75 -4.15 -2.18 -13.84
N PHE A 76 -5.12 -1.55 -14.53
CA PHE A 76 -4.95 -0.22 -15.12
C PHE A 76 -4.84 0.87 -14.04
N GLU A 77 -5.74 0.84 -13.05
CA GLU A 77 -5.79 1.77 -11.92
C GLU A 77 -4.55 1.65 -11.02
N ILE A 78 -4.08 0.42 -10.77
CA ILE A 78 -2.85 0.19 -10.02
C ILE A 78 -1.66 0.83 -10.73
N PHE A 79 -1.57 0.67 -12.05
CA PHE A 79 -0.50 1.31 -12.81
C PHE A 79 -0.62 2.84 -12.75
N ASP A 80 -1.82 3.37 -12.96
CA ASP A 80 -2.08 4.80 -12.91
C ASP A 80 -1.67 5.39 -11.54
N SER A 81 -1.88 4.65 -10.45
CA SER A 81 -1.46 5.04 -9.09
C SER A 81 0.06 5.17 -8.89
N LEU A 82 0.86 4.50 -9.73
CA LEU A 82 2.34 4.62 -9.76
C LEU A 82 2.81 5.84 -10.54
N SER A 83 1.93 6.44 -11.34
CA SER A 83 2.24 7.67 -12.08
C SER A 83 2.33 8.85 -11.11
N VAL A 84 3.29 9.75 -11.37
CA VAL A 84 3.45 10.96 -10.58
C VAL A 84 2.30 11.91 -10.94
N LYS A 85 1.30 11.99 -10.06
CA LYS A 85 0.20 12.97 -10.11
C LYS A 85 0.28 13.85 -8.88
N THR A 86 -0.03 15.14 -9.04
CA THR A 86 -0.12 16.05 -7.90
C THR A 86 -1.36 15.74 -7.06
N PRO A 87 -1.39 16.14 -5.77
CA PRO A 87 -2.59 16.00 -4.96
C PRO A 87 -3.82 16.68 -5.59
N GLU A 88 -3.64 17.83 -6.22
CA GLU A 88 -4.69 18.61 -6.88
C GLU A 88 -5.31 17.82 -8.04
N GLU A 89 -4.50 17.25 -8.94
CA GLU A 89 -4.98 16.41 -10.05
C GLU A 89 -5.80 15.20 -9.56
N ARG A 90 -5.45 14.64 -8.39
CA ARG A 90 -6.18 13.52 -7.79
C ARG A 90 -7.52 13.95 -7.20
N LEU A 91 -7.58 15.16 -6.64
CA LEU A 91 -8.82 15.73 -6.10
C LEU A 91 -9.78 16.11 -7.23
N GLU A 92 -9.29 16.78 -8.28
CA GLU A 92 -10.06 17.07 -9.50
C GLU A 92 -10.65 15.78 -10.10
N TRP A 93 -9.83 14.73 -10.18
CA TRP A 93 -10.29 13.44 -10.66
C TRP A 93 -11.39 12.82 -9.77
N SER A 94 -11.26 12.97 -8.45
CA SER A 94 -12.25 12.48 -7.49
C SER A 94 -13.58 13.23 -7.60
N GLU A 95 -13.52 14.55 -7.80
CA GLU A 95 -14.68 15.40 -8.04
C GLU A 95 -15.41 14.98 -9.33
N VAL A 96 -14.67 14.82 -10.44
CA VAL A 96 -15.22 14.35 -11.72
C VAL A 96 -15.93 13.00 -11.56
N LEU A 97 -15.32 12.06 -10.84
CA LEU A 97 -15.93 10.75 -10.60
C LEU A 97 -17.17 10.82 -9.68
N SER A 98 -17.16 11.70 -8.67
CA SER A 98 -18.30 11.87 -7.76
C SER A 98 -19.54 12.47 -8.45
N ASN A 99 -19.32 13.26 -9.51
CA ASN A 99 -20.39 13.87 -10.30
C ASN A 99 -20.98 12.92 -11.35
N CYS A 100 -20.39 11.74 -11.57
CA CYS A 100 -20.93 10.74 -12.47
C CYS A 100 -22.13 10.03 -11.84
N LEU A 101 -23.28 10.06 -12.51
CA LEU A 101 -24.54 9.48 -12.05
C LEU A 101 -24.78 8.06 -12.59
N SER A 102 -24.01 7.64 -13.60
CA SER A 102 -24.14 6.33 -14.24
C SER A 102 -22.79 5.64 -14.47
N GLU A 103 -22.80 4.31 -14.58
CA GLU A 103 -21.60 3.54 -14.93
C GLU A 103 -21.05 3.93 -16.32
N GLU A 104 -21.93 4.35 -17.24
CA GLU A 104 -21.55 4.83 -18.57
C GLU A 104 -20.76 6.13 -18.52
N GLU A 105 -21.17 7.07 -17.67
CA GLU A 105 -20.45 8.32 -17.43
C GLU A 105 -19.09 8.04 -16.78
N VAL A 106 -19.04 7.18 -15.75
CA VAL A 106 -17.78 6.75 -15.15
C VAL A 106 -16.86 6.14 -16.22
N GLU A 107 -17.37 5.27 -17.08
CA GLU A 107 -16.61 4.67 -18.17
C GLU A 107 -16.12 5.72 -19.19
N LYS A 108 -16.94 6.72 -19.50
CA LYS A 108 -16.54 7.85 -20.35
C LYS A 108 -15.41 8.65 -19.72
N GLN A 109 -15.44 8.87 -18.41
CA GLN A 109 -14.33 9.51 -17.70
C GLN A 109 -13.09 8.60 -17.71
N ARG A 110 -13.23 7.31 -17.41
CA ARG A 110 -12.10 6.34 -17.47
C ARG A 110 -11.40 6.32 -18.82
N ASN A 111 -12.13 6.53 -19.91
CA ASN A 111 -11.53 6.67 -21.25
C ASN A 111 -10.72 7.97 -21.43
N GLN A 112 -11.02 9.02 -20.66
CA GLN A 112 -10.21 10.25 -20.58
C GLN A 112 -9.00 10.10 -19.65
N LEU A 113 -8.99 9.08 -18.78
CA LEU A 113 -7.83 8.77 -17.93
C LEU A 113 -6.63 8.40 -18.82
N ASN A 114 -5.67 9.31 -18.85
CA ASN A 114 -4.60 9.28 -19.82
C ASN A 114 -3.40 8.44 -19.34
N LYS A 115 -3.19 7.34 -20.08
CA LYS A 115 -1.89 6.81 -20.54
C LYS A 115 -1.08 5.97 -19.53
N VAL A 116 -1.27 4.65 -19.57
CA VAL A 116 -0.35 3.67 -18.99
C VAL A 116 0.84 3.49 -19.92
N SER A 117 2.08 3.70 -19.47
CA SER A 117 3.23 3.29 -20.30
C SER A 117 3.24 1.76 -20.37
N LEU A 118 3.03 1.20 -21.57
CA LEU A 118 3.02 -0.26 -21.78
C LEU A 118 4.36 -0.94 -21.59
N ARG A 119 5.41 -0.14 -21.48
CA ARG A 119 6.78 -0.63 -21.31
C ARG A 119 7.04 -1.16 -19.90
N THR A 120 5.97 -1.45 -19.14
CA THR A 120 6.05 -1.49 -17.71
C THR A 120 4.92 -2.32 -17.08
N SER A 121 5.35 -3.37 -16.40
CA SER A 121 4.59 -4.28 -15.53
C SER A 121 3.91 -5.46 -16.24
N LEU A 122 4.30 -6.67 -15.83
CA LEU A 122 3.44 -7.59 -15.09
C LEU A 122 4.32 -8.43 -14.16
N ILE A 123 4.19 -8.22 -12.85
CA ILE A 123 4.88 -9.02 -11.84
C ILE A 123 3.80 -9.53 -10.89
N GLY A 124 3.28 -10.72 -11.20
CA GLY A 124 2.76 -11.64 -10.20
C GLY A 124 3.92 -12.48 -9.66
N GLU A 125 3.74 -13.09 -8.49
CA GLU A 125 4.77 -13.89 -7.79
C GLU A 125 5.34 -15.06 -8.62
N GLU A 126 4.62 -15.51 -9.65
CA GLU A 126 5.12 -16.43 -10.67
C GLU A 126 5.36 -15.68 -11.97
N TRP A 127 6.63 -15.53 -12.34
CA TRP A 127 6.96 -15.30 -13.74
C TRP A 127 6.41 -16.48 -14.54
N PRO A 128 5.71 -16.24 -15.65
CA PRO A 128 5.17 -17.32 -16.45
C PRO A 128 6.28 -18.14 -17.11
N SER A 129 6.73 -19.16 -16.40
CA SER A 129 7.75 -20.11 -16.84
C SER A 129 7.11 -21.33 -17.50
N PRO A 130 7.70 -21.87 -18.58
CA PRO A 130 7.24 -23.13 -19.18
C PRO A 130 7.36 -24.37 -18.27
N ARG A 131 8.04 -24.25 -17.11
CA ARG A 131 8.41 -25.40 -16.27
C ARG A 131 7.51 -25.64 -15.05
N SER A 132 6.53 -24.80 -14.73
CA SER A 132 5.52 -25.14 -13.71
C SER A 132 4.39 -25.98 -14.33
N ARG A 133 4.72 -27.22 -14.70
CA ARG A 133 3.67 -28.25 -14.77
C ARG A 133 3.17 -28.46 -13.35
N SER A 134 1.89 -28.20 -13.14
CA SER A 134 1.14 -28.69 -11.99
C SER A 134 1.48 -30.16 -11.74
N GLN A 135 2.16 -30.45 -10.64
CA GLN A 135 2.13 -31.80 -10.09
C GLN A 135 0.68 -32.07 -9.65
N SER A 136 0.25 -33.30 -9.87
CA SER A 136 -1.09 -33.83 -9.60
C SER A 136 -1.59 -33.51 -8.18
N PRO A 137 -2.91 -33.45 -7.97
CA PRO A 137 -3.48 -33.11 -6.67
C PRO A 137 -3.39 -34.33 -5.74
N ASP A 138 -2.29 -34.43 -4.98
CA ASP A 138 -2.33 -35.25 -3.77
C ASP A 138 -3.06 -34.47 -2.67
N LEU A 139 -4.19 -35.04 -2.26
CA LEU A 139 -5.06 -34.56 -1.20
C LEU A 139 -4.30 -34.63 0.13
N THR A 140 -3.56 -33.58 0.51
CA THR A 140 -3.33 -33.17 1.92
C THR A 140 -2.41 -31.96 2.12
N GLU A 141 -1.75 -31.42 1.10
CA GLU A 141 -0.92 -30.22 1.29
C GLU A 141 -1.64 -28.95 0.80
N LYS A 142 -2.11 -28.13 1.75
CA LYS A 142 -2.47 -26.74 1.47
C LYS A 142 -1.26 -26.06 0.82
N SER A 143 -1.35 -25.71 -0.46
CA SER A 143 -0.33 -24.91 -1.15
C SER A 143 -0.22 -23.55 -0.48
N ASN A 144 0.68 -23.43 0.51
CA ASN A 144 1.06 -22.16 1.09
C ASN A 144 1.76 -21.34 0.00
N CYS A 145 1.01 -20.47 -0.68
CA CYS A 145 1.57 -19.37 -1.46
C CYS A 145 2.23 -18.40 -0.47
N HIS A 146 3.46 -18.72 -0.05
CA HIS A 146 4.27 -17.84 0.79
C HIS A 146 4.70 -16.63 -0.05
N ASN A 147 3.86 -15.61 -0.08
CA ASN A 147 4.16 -14.36 -0.80
C ASN A 147 5.39 -13.68 -0.17
N LYS A 148 6.55 -13.81 -0.81
CA LYS A 148 7.84 -13.28 -0.33
C LYS A 148 8.12 -11.86 -0.83
N ASN A 149 7.18 -11.22 -1.52
CA ASN A 149 7.31 -9.91 -2.20
C ASN A 149 7.41 -8.66 -1.31
N TRP A 150 7.67 -8.78 -0.02
CA TRP A 150 7.69 -7.62 0.88
C TRP A 150 9.08 -7.22 1.37
N ASN A 151 10.13 -7.75 0.75
CA ASN A 151 11.50 -7.39 1.09
C ASN A 151 12.32 -7.09 -0.18
N ASP A 152 13.30 -6.21 0.00
CA ASP A 152 14.09 -5.67 -1.11
C ASP A 152 14.97 -6.73 -1.77
N TYR A 153 15.31 -7.82 -1.05
CA TYR A 153 16.08 -8.94 -1.59
C TYR A 153 15.25 -9.75 -2.58
N SER A 154 13.98 -10.03 -2.28
CA SER A 154 13.06 -10.70 -3.20
C SER A 154 12.85 -9.87 -4.47
N HIS A 155 12.73 -8.54 -4.35
CA HIS A 155 12.61 -7.66 -5.52
C HIS A 155 13.85 -7.69 -6.39
N GLN A 156 15.04 -7.62 -5.77
CA GLN A 156 16.31 -7.72 -6.48
C GLN A 156 16.47 -9.07 -7.18
N ALA A 157 16.21 -10.17 -6.47
CA ALA A 157 16.30 -11.52 -7.01
C ALA A 157 15.35 -11.69 -8.20
N PHE A 158 14.10 -11.25 -8.08
CA PHE A 158 13.13 -11.30 -9.17
C PHE A 158 13.64 -10.58 -10.44
N VAL A 159 14.10 -9.33 -10.31
CA VAL A 159 14.58 -8.57 -11.47
C VAL A 159 15.86 -9.19 -12.04
N TYR A 160 16.75 -9.68 -11.18
CA TYR A 160 17.97 -10.34 -11.62
C TYR A 160 17.66 -11.61 -12.40
N ASP A 161 16.85 -12.51 -11.85
CA ASP A 161 16.55 -13.81 -12.44
C ASP A 161 15.77 -13.68 -13.76
N HIS A 162 14.94 -12.64 -13.89
CA HIS A 162 14.10 -12.39 -15.07
C HIS A 162 14.61 -11.27 -15.99
N LEU A 163 15.84 -10.78 -15.79
CA LEU A 163 16.34 -9.61 -16.53
C LEU A 163 16.34 -9.82 -18.05
N SER A 164 16.74 -11.00 -18.51
CA SER A 164 16.78 -11.33 -19.94
C SER A 164 15.38 -11.25 -20.55
N ASP A 165 14.38 -11.84 -19.90
CA ASP A 165 13.00 -11.82 -20.38
C ASP A 165 12.42 -10.40 -20.35
N LEU A 166 12.75 -9.61 -19.33
CA LEU A 166 12.35 -8.19 -19.24
C LEU A 166 12.95 -7.36 -20.38
N LEU A 167 14.22 -7.57 -20.72
CA LEU A 167 14.87 -6.90 -21.85
C LEU A 167 14.26 -7.36 -23.19
N GLU A 168 13.96 -8.65 -23.34
CA GLU A 168 13.31 -9.18 -24.55
C GLU A 168 11.91 -8.60 -24.76
N LEU A 169 11.15 -8.36 -23.69
CA LEU A 169 9.84 -7.69 -23.78
C LEU A 169 9.94 -6.23 -24.28
N LEU A 170 11.11 -5.61 -24.12
CA LEU A 170 11.39 -4.23 -24.52
C LEU A 170 12.07 -4.12 -25.89
N LEU A 171 12.46 -5.25 -26.52
CA LEU A 171 13.00 -5.25 -27.88
C LEU A 171 11.92 -4.93 -28.91
N ASP A 172 12.36 -4.40 -30.05
CA ASP A 172 11.49 -4.23 -31.21
C ASP A 172 11.11 -5.63 -31.75
N PRO A 173 9.84 -5.86 -32.13
CA PRO A 173 9.35 -7.17 -32.58
C PRO A 173 10.16 -7.77 -33.74
N GLU A 174 10.70 -6.92 -34.62
CA GLU A 174 11.51 -7.32 -35.78
C GLU A 174 12.86 -7.92 -35.39
N GLN A 175 13.35 -7.63 -34.18
CA GLN A 175 14.63 -8.12 -33.67
C GLN A 175 14.53 -9.47 -32.95
N LEU A 176 13.31 -9.99 -32.78
CA LEU A 176 13.05 -11.26 -32.13
C LEU A 176 12.96 -12.39 -33.17
N THR A 177 13.53 -13.54 -32.83
CA THR A 177 13.36 -14.77 -33.63
C THR A 177 11.89 -15.24 -33.61
N ALA A 178 11.52 -16.18 -34.48
CA ALA A 178 10.18 -16.79 -34.48
C ALA A 178 9.81 -17.46 -33.13
N SER A 179 10.82 -17.86 -32.35
CA SER A 179 10.68 -18.36 -30.97
C SER A 179 10.66 -17.27 -29.89
N PHE A 180 10.65 -15.99 -30.28
CA PHE A 180 10.70 -14.82 -29.41
C PHE A 180 11.93 -14.73 -28.51
N HIS A 181 13.09 -15.13 -29.03
CA HIS A 181 14.36 -14.94 -28.36
C HIS A 181 15.20 -13.88 -29.06
N SER A 182 15.95 -13.13 -28.26
CA SER A 182 17.01 -12.24 -28.72
C SER A 182 18.13 -13.02 -29.43
N THR A 183 18.89 -12.30 -30.26
CA THR A 183 20.09 -12.82 -30.92
C THR A 183 21.31 -12.08 -30.41
N HIS A 184 22.52 -12.60 -30.64
CA HIS A 184 23.77 -11.90 -30.26
C HIS A 184 23.91 -10.51 -30.91
N SER A 185 23.21 -10.25 -32.01
CA SER A 185 23.17 -8.97 -32.71
C SER A 185 22.03 -8.05 -32.28
N SER A 186 21.14 -8.47 -31.37
CA SER A 186 20.01 -7.65 -30.95
C SER A 186 20.45 -6.36 -30.26
N LEU A 187 19.76 -5.27 -30.60
CA LEU A 187 20.03 -3.91 -30.17
C LEU A 187 18.84 -3.37 -29.38
N VAL A 188 19.10 -2.95 -28.14
CA VAL A 188 18.12 -2.32 -27.26
C VAL A 188 18.07 -0.82 -27.54
N SER A 189 16.89 -0.29 -27.80
CA SER A 189 16.69 1.14 -28.05
C SER A 189 16.90 1.98 -26.79
N ARG A 190 17.21 3.27 -26.95
CA ARG A 190 17.30 4.20 -25.80
C ARG A 190 15.98 4.26 -25.05
N GLU A 191 14.89 4.22 -25.78
CA GLU A 191 13.50 4.23 -25.32
C GLU A 191 13.17 3.03 -24.42
N ALA A 192 13.70 1.85 -24.76
CA ALA A 192 13.62 0.65 -23.92
C ALA A 192 14.35 0.82 -22.59
N VAL A 193 15.57 1.39 -22.60
CA VAL A 193 16.33 1.65 -21.36
C VAL A 193 15.66 2.73 -20.48
N VAL A 194 15.02 3.74 -21.10
CA VAL A 194 14.18 4.72 -20.39
C VAL A 194 13.05 4.00 -19.65
N ALA A 195 12.41 3.02 -20.27
CA ALA A 195 11.36 2.25 -19.60
C ALA A 195 11.88 1.36 -18.48
N LEU A 196 13.03 0.73 -18.66
CA LEU A 196 13.66 -0.07 -17.60
C LEU A 196 14.03 0.79 -16.38
N SER A 197 14.18 2.11 -16.55
CA SER A 197 14.36 3.07 -15.46
C SER A 197 13.15 3.14 -14.49
N PHE A 198 12.01 2.57 -14.87
CA PHE A 198 10.88 2.40 -13.96
C PHE A 198 11.19 1.41 -12.83
N LEU A 199 11.94 0.35 -13.13
CA LEU A 199 12.30 -0.72 -12.18
C LEU A 199 13.67 -0.49 -11.55
N ILE A 200 14.61 0.09 -12.28
CA ILE A 200 16.01 0.21 -11.88
C ILE A 200 16.42 1.67 -11.86
N GLU A 201 17.12 2.06 -10.79
CA GLU A 201 17.79 3.36 -10.69
C GLU A 201 19.17 3.15 -10.07
N GLY A 202 19.95 4.22 -9.95
CA GLY A 202 21.27 4.08 -9.36
C GLY A 202 21.95 5.38 -9.01
N THR A 203 23.23 5.26 -8.66
CA THR A 203 24.13 6.39 -8.45
C THR A 203 25.52 6.08 -8.98
N ILE A 204 26.28 7.14 -9.20
CA ILE A 204 27.73 7.06 -9.41
C ILE A 204 28.38 7.07 -8.03
N SER A 205 29.36 6.19 -7.79
CA SER A 205 30.11 6.10 -6.53
C SER A 205 30.56 7.50 -6.09
N ARG A 206 30.32 7.82 -4.79
CA ARG A 206 30.54 9.13 -4.13
C ARG A 206 29.51 10.24 -4.43
N ALA A 207 28.60 10.06 -5.39
CA ALA A 207 27.48 10.99 -5.59
C ALA A 207 26.29 10.62 -4.67
N ARG A 208 25.74 11.61 -3.95
CA ARG A 208 24.51 11.46 -3.14
C ARG A 208 23.22 11.57 -3.97
N LYS A 209 23.33 11.78 -5.28
CA LYS A 209 22.19 12.00 -6.17
C LYS A 209 21.78 10.68 -6.82
N VAL A 210 20.48 10.38 -6.76
CA VAL A 210 19.89 9.25 -7.48
C VAL A 210 19.61 9.67 -8.91
N TYR A 211 19.98 8.81 -9.85
CA TYR A 211 19.78 8.99 -11.29
C TYR A 211 18.94 7.83 -11.85
N PRO A 212 18.06 8.10 -12.81
CA PRO A 212 17.38 7.03 -13.53
C PRO A 212 18.39 6.21 -14.36
N LEU A 213 18.10 4.93 -14.58
CA LEU A 213 19.00 4.00 -15.27
C LEU A 213 19.50 4.54 -16.62
N HIS A 214 18.61 5.09 -17.44
CA HIS A 214 18.97 5.56 -18.79
C HIS A 214 19.99 6.70 -18.79
N GLU A 215 20.02 7.56 -17.76
CA GLU A 215 21.04 8.60 -17.64
C GLU A 215 22.41 7.99 -17.31
N LEU A 216 22.45 7.00 -16.42
CA LEU A 216 23.67 6.28 -16.05
C LEU A 216 24.22 5.44 -17.20
N ALA A 217 23.35 4.75 -17.93
CA ALA A 217 23.73 3.92 -19.08
C ALA A 217 24.32 4.75 -20.23
N LEU A 218 23.90 6.01 -20.36
CA LEU A 218 24.41 6.98 -21.34
C LEU A 218 25.63 7.76 -20.85
N TRP A 219 26.14 7.49 -19.65
CA TRP A 219 27.31 8.18 -19.13
C TRP A 219 28.57 7.78 -19.92
N GLN A 220 29.27 8.76 -20.50
CA GLN A 220 30.36 8.54 -21.46
C GLN A 220 31.43 7.54 -21.02
N PRO A 221 31.92 7.54 -19.76
CA PRO A 221 32.93 6.58 -19.31
C PRO A 221 32.47 5.12 -19.37
N LEU A 222 31.16 4.86 -19.37
CA LEU A 222 30.58 3.52 -19.31
C LEU A 222 30.07 3.01 -20.66
N HIS A 223 30.22 3.77 -21.75
CA HIS A 223 29.68 3.36 -23.06
C HIS A 223 30.21 2.00 -23.52
N ALA A 224 31.48 1.68 -23.21
CA ALA A 224 32.07 0.39 -23.53
C ALA A 224 31.41 -0.76 -22.74
N ASP A 225 31.17 -0.54 -21.44
CA ASP A 225 30.63 -1.52 -20.51
C ASP A 225 29.13 -1.72 -20.71
N SER A 226 28.36 -0.62 -20.78
CA SER A 226 26.92 -0.64 -21.03
C SER A 226 26.56 -1.09 -22.44
N GLY A 227 27.54 -1.13 -23.35
CA GLY A 227 27.36 -1.52 -24.74
C GLY A 227 26.68 -0.46 -25.60
N PHE A 228 26.69 0.81 -25.19
CA PHE A 228 26.11 1.91 -25.95
C PHE A 228 26.95 2.29 -27.17
N SER A 229 26.31 2.40 -28.33
CA SER A 229 26.90 2.90 -29.56
C SER A 229 26.41 4.31 -29.87
N LYS A 230 27.33 5.27 -29.98
CA LYS A 230 27.00 6.65 -30.37
C LYS A 230 26.47 6.77 -31.81
N ILE A 231 26.85 5.83 -32.68
CA ILE A 231 26.48 5.84 -34.10
C ILE A 231 25.02 5.44 -34.27
N SER A 232 24.65 4.26 -33.75
CA SER A 232 23.30 3.73 -33.85
C SER A 232 22.35 4.28 -32.77
N LYS A 233 22.89 4.94 -31.74
CA LYS A 233 22.15 5.41 -30.55
C LYS A 233 21.40 4.29 -29.83
N THR A 234 21.96 3.08 -29.87
CA THR A 234 21.39 1.86 -29.29
C THR A 234 22.42 1.14 -28.41
N PHE A 235 21.93 0.20 -27.61
CA PHE A 235 22.75 -0.63 -26.72
C PHE A 235 22.82 -2.05 -27.27
N SER A 236 23.98 -2.70 -27.21
CA SER A 236 24.06 -4.14 -27.41
C SER A 236 23.32 -4.87 -26.29
N PHE A 237 22.38 -5.76 -26.64
CA PHE A 237 21.56 -6.50 -25.67
C PHE A 237 22.42 -7.22 -24.63
N TYR A 238 23.37 -8.06 -25.09
CA TYR A 238 24.19 -8.89 -24.21
C TYR A 238 25.11 -8.06 -23.29
N LYS A 239 25.72 -7.00 -23.84
CA LYS A 239 26.58 -6.10 -23.04
C LYS A 239 25.76 -5.37 -21.99
N LEU A 240 24.59 -4.84 -22.37
CA LEU A 240 23.70 -4.15 -21.44
C LEU A 240 23.24 -5.10 -20.32
N GLU A 241 22.80 -6.31 -20.66
CA GLU A 241 22.38 -7.30 -19.66
C GLU A 241 23.51 -7.64 -18.69
N THR A 242 24.70 -7.94 -19.22
CA THR A 242 25.88 -8.29 -18.41
C THR A 242 26.26 -7.14 -17.47
N TRP A 243 26.27 -5.91 -18.00
CA TRP A 243 26.56 -4.70 -17.22
C TRP A 243 25.54 -4.49 -16.11
N LEU A 244 24.24 -4.57 -16.41
CA LEU A 244 23.17 -4.47 -15.43
C LEU A 244 23.32 -5.50 -14.30
N ARG A 245 23.57 -6.77 -14.63
CA ARG A 245 23.82 -7.84 -13.65
C ARG A 245 25.03 -7.55 -12.78
N SER A 246 26.11 -7.03 -13.37
CA SER A 246 27.36 -6.72 -12.65
C SER A 246 27.24 -5.53 -11.69
N CYS A 247 26.39 -4.55 -12.03
CA CYS A 247 26.20 -3.33 -11.25
C CYS A 247 25.02 -3.41 -10.27
N LEU A 248 24.18 -4.45 -10.34
CA LEU A 248 23.00 -4.58 -9.48
C LEU A 248 23.39 -4.94 -8.04
N THR A 249 23.02 -4.06 -7.11
CA THR A 249 23.30 -4.16 -5.68
C THR A 249 21.99 -4.11 -4.87
N GLY A 250 22.10 -4.35 -3.56
CA GLY A 250 20.96 -4.21 -2.66
C GLY A 250 20.49 -2.76 -2.57
N ASN A 251 19.16 -2.55 -2.47
CA ASN A 251 18.60 -1.21 -2.41
C ASN A 251 19.09 -0.46 -1.15
N PRO A 252 19.81 0.67 -1.29
CA PRO A 252 20.37 1.42 -0.16
C PRO A 252 19.31 2.15 0.67
N PHE A 253 18.09 2.28 0.15
CA PHE A 253 16.94 2.88 0.83
C PHE A 253 15.88 1.85 1.25
N GLY A 254 16.12 0.57 0.98
CA GLY A 254 15.21 -0.52 1.30
C GLY A 254 15.09 -0.80 2.80
N THR A 255 14.14 -1.68 3.14
CA THR A 255 13.92 -2.19 4.51
C THR A 255 15.19 -2.74 5.15
N SER A 256 16.00 -3.49 4.40
CA SER A 256 17.22 -4.12 4.92
C SER A 256 18.29 -3.10 5.29
N ALA A 257 18.48 -2.07 4.44
CA ALA A 257 19.40 -0.98 4.71
C ALA A 257 18.90 -0.10 5.88
N CYS A 258 17.60 0.22 5.89
CA CYS A 258 16.98 1.01 6.95
C CYS A 258 17.15 0.34 8.34
N LEU A 259 16.97 -0.98 8.44
CA LEU A 259 17.18 -1.70 9.70
C LEU A 259 18.66 -1.78 10.14
N LYS A 260 19.59 -1.86 9.18
CA LYS A 260 21.03 -1.98 9.47
C LYS A 260 21.68 -0.63 9.82
N SER A 261 21.41 0.41 9.04
CA SER A 261 22.10 1.70 9.11
C SER A 261 21.17 2.91 9.28
N GLY A 262 19.85 2.72 9.37
CA GLY A 262 18.90 3.80 9.60
C GLY A 262 18.99 4.39 11.02
N LYS A 263 18.48 5.62 11.17
CA LYS A 263 18.39 6.29 12.47
C LYS A 263 17.36 5.54 13.30
N LYS A 264 17.78 5.02 14.45
CA LYS A 264 16.88 4.39 15.43
C LYS A 264 16.08 5.46 16.14
N LEU A 265 14.75 5.33 16.13
CA LEU A 265 13.87 6.29 16.76
C LEU A 265 13.49 5.84 18.17
N ALA A 266 13.51 6.79 19.10
CA ALA A 266 13.12 6.61 20.48
C ALA A 266 11.65 7.02 20.67
N TRP A 267 10.71 6.31 20.05
CA TRP A 267 9.30 6.55 20.35
C TRP A 267 8.93 5.69 21.56
N ALA A 268 9.08 6.27 22.75
CA ALA A 268 8.63 5.67 24.00
C ALA A 268 7.54 6.54 24.60
N HIS A 269 6.44 5.91 25.03
CA HIS A 269 5.85 6.27 26.31
C HIS A 269 6.61 5.46 27.36
N GLN A 270 7.16 6.12 28.39
CA GLN A 270 7.78 5.42 29.51
C GLN A 270 6.67 4.73 30.32
N VAL A 271 6.41 3.45 30.02
CA VAL A 271 5.74 2.57 30.97
C VAL A 271 6.87 1.97 31.81
N GLU A 272 6.91 2.28 33.10
CA GLU A 272 7.86 1.68 34.04
C GLU A 272 7.75 0.15 33.98
N GLY A 273 8.83 -0.50 33.53
CA GLY A 273 8.90 -1.95 33.41
C GLY A 273 9.88 -2.42 32.33
N THR A 274 10.32 -3.67 32.44
CA THR A 274 11.27 -4.38 31.56
C THR A 274 10.74 -4.65 30.13
N THR A 275 9.80 -3.86 29.63
CA THR A 275 9.24 -4.06 28.29
C THR A 275 10.28 -3.70 27.24
N LYS A 276 10.53 -4.61 26.29
CA LYS A 276 11.50 -4.40 25.21
C LYS A 276 11.09 -3.16 24.42
N ARG A 277 12.01 -2.20 24.30
CA ARG A 277 11.83 -0.96 23.53
C ARG A 277 11.41 -1.28 22.09
N ALA A 278 10.39 -0.58 21.60
CA ALA A 278 9.94 -0.65 20.21
C ALA A 278 11.12 -0.47 19.24
N LYS A 279 11.26 -1.37 18.27
CA LYS A 279 12.33 -1.31 17.27
C LYS A 279 11.86 -0.50 16.07
N ILE A 280 12.21 0.78 16.07
CA ILE A 280 11.82 1.73 15.04
C ILE A 280 13.06 2.29 14.38
N ALA A 281 13.15 2.18 13.07
CA ALA A 281 14.24 2.70 12.26
C ALA A 281 13.68 3.55 11.12
N CYS A 282 14.38 4.62 10.75
CA CYS A 282 14.05 5.43 9.59
C CYS A 282 15.29 5.82 8.78
N ASN A 283 15.10 6.03 7.49
CA ASN A 283 16.12 6.56 6.59
C ASN A 283 15.86 8.03 6.19
N THR A 284 14.81 8.65 6.74
CA THR A 284 14.26 9.94 6.25
C THR A 284 15.22 11.12 6.28
N HIS A 285 16.27 11.03 7.11
CA HIS A 285 17.34 12.01 7.27
C HIS A 285 18.38 11.97 6.12
N VAL A 286 18.49 10.85 5.39
CA VAL A 286 19.45 10.65 4.30
C VAL A 286 18.79 10.32 2.97
N ALA A 287 17.58 9.76 3.00
CA ALA A 287 16.87 9.33 1.80
C ALA A 287 16.19 10.52 1.09
N PRO A 288 16.24 10.57 -0.25
CA PRO A 288 15.40 11.47 -1.03
C PRO A 288 13.90 11.25 -0.72
N ARG A 289 13.07 12.26 -0.99
CA ARG A 289 11.64 12.26 -0.60
C ARG A 289 10.90 10.98 -0.99
N MET A 290 11.08 10.49 -2.21
CA MET A 290 10.42 9.30 -2.75
C MET A 290 10.92 7.96 -2.17
N HIS A 291 11.99 7.97 -1.39
CA HIS A 291 12.60 6.77 -0.80
C HIS A 291 12.56 6.79 0.73
N ARG A 292 11.81 7.72 1.32
CA ARG A 292 11.64 7.80 2.78
C ARG A 292 10.89 6.57 3.26
N LEU A 293 11.50 5.86 4.21
CA LEU A 293 11.02 4.62 4.79
C LEU A 293 11.14 4.70 6.31
N VAL A 294 10.06 4.29 6.97
CA VAL A 294 10.00 4.07 8.42
C VAL A 294 9.61 2.62 8.66
N VAL A 295 10.44 1.88 9.39
CA VAL A 295 10.19 0.49 9.75
C VAL A 295 9.93 0.41 11.25
N MET A 296 8.75 -0.04 11.63
CA MET A 296 8.34 -0.30 13.01
C MET A 296 8.22 -1.81 13.18
N SER A 297 8.92 -2.38 14.16
CA SER A 297 8.85 -3.82 14.40
C SER A 297 8.85 -4.19 15.87
N GLN A 298 8.20 -5.31 16.17
CA GLN A 298 8.20 -5.91 17.51
C GLN A 298 7.71 -4.95 18.60
N VAL A 299 6.72 -4.12 18.28
CA VAL A 299 6.00 -3.33 19.29
C VAL A 299 5.07 -4.28 20.02
N TYR A 300 5.21 -4.36 21.35
CA TYR A 300 4.47 -5.31 22.17
C TYR A 300 3.90 -4.63 23.41
N LYS A 301 2.59 -4.76 23.64
CA LYS A 301 1.90 -4.21 24.82
C LYS A 301 2.17 -2.71 25.03
N GLN A 302 2.24 -1.95 23.94
CA GLN A 302 2.57 -0.53 23.96
C GLN A 302 1.57 0.28 23.15
N THR A 303 1.32 1.50 23.63
CA THR A 303 0.63 2.53 22.86
C THR A 303 1.65 3.52 22.32
N LEU A 304 1.70 3.62 20.99
CA LEU A 304 2.57 4.54 20.28
C LEU A 304 1.72 5.54 19.53
N ALA A 305 1.93 6.82 19.77
CA ALA A 305 1.27 7.89 19.03
C ALA A 305 2.29 8.86 18.48
N LYS A 306 2.21 9.13 17.18
CA LYS A 306 3.13 10.06 16.53
C LYS A 306 2.43 10.83 15.42
N SER A 307 2.59 12.15 15.48
CA SER A 307 2.49 13.07 14.34
C SER A 307 3.88 13.69 14.16
N SER A 308 4.46 13.63 12.96
CA SER A 308 5.82 14.12 12.70
C SER A 308 6.15 14.23 11.21
N ASP A 309 6.99 15.21 10.86
CA ASP A 309 7.61 15.34 9.54
C ASP A 309 8.41 14.12 9.07
N THR A 310 8.84 13.26 10.01
CA THR A 310 9.50 11.99 9.68
C THR A 310 8.57 11.04 8.94
N LEU A 311 7.26 11.10 9.22
CA LEU A 311 6.24 10.25 8.60
C LEU A 311 5.68 10.86 7.31
N VAL A 312 5.78 12.18 7.15
CA VAL A 312 5.23 12.91 5.99
C VAL A 312 5.81 12.37 4.68
N GLY A 313 4.94 11.77 3.87
CA GLY A 313 5.28 11.19 2.58
C GLY A 313 6.18 9.94 2.66
N ALA A 314 6.33 9.32 3.84
CA ALA A 314 7.13 8.12 4.00
C ALA A 314 6.33 6.85 3.67
N HIS A 315 7.02 5.83 3.18
CA HIS A 315 6.56 4.45 3.21
C HIS A 315 6.72 3.93 4.65
N VAL A 316 5.66 3.34 5.22
CA VAL A 316 5.70 2.80 6.58
C VAL A 316 5.51 1.29 6.54
N LYS A 317 6.47 0.54 7.10
CA LYS A 317 6.36 -0.91 7.29
C LYS A 317 6.23 -1.24 8.76
N ILE A 318 5.09 -1.80 9.15
CA ILE A 318 4.79 -2.25 10.50
C ILE A 318 4.82 -3.77 10.51
N HIS A 319 5.67 -4.38 11.34
CA HIS A 319 5.93 -5.82 11.27
C HIS A 319 6.06 -6.48 12.64
N ARG A 320 5.31 -7.57 12.86
CA ARG A 320 5.33 -8.36 14.11
C ARG A 320 4.97 -7.55 15.36
N CYS A 321 3.99 -6.66 15.26
CA CYS A 321 3.46 -5.96 16.43
C CYS A 321 2.33 -6.79 17.08
N ASN A 322 2.23 -6.80 18.40
CA ASN A 322 1.23 -7.59 19.11
C ASN A 322 0.68 -6.84 20.33
N GLU A 323 -0.63 -6.97 20.59
CA GLU A 323 -1.30 -6.35 21.75
C GLU A 323 -1.00 -4.84 21.87
N SER A 324 -0.99 -4.12 20.76
CA SER A 324 -0.50 -2.73 20.71
C SER A 324 -1.49 -1.77 20.05
N PHE A 325 -1.44 -0.50 20.45
CA PHE A 325 -2.23 0.59 19.86
C PHE A 325 -1.26 1.55 19.17
N ILE A 326 -1.36 1.70 17.84
CA ILE A 326 -0.39 2.49 17.07
C ILE A 326 -1.14 3.56 16.28
N TYR A 327 -0.85 4.82 16.59
CA TYR A 327 -1.42 6.02 15.98
C TYR A 327 -0.33 6.73 15.18
N LEU A 328 -0.46 6.78 13.86
CA LEU A 328 0.44 7.47 12.94
C LEU A 328 -0.33 8.57 12.23
N LEU A 329 -0.51 9.71 12.89
CA LEU A 329 -1.42 10.79 12.49
C LEU A 329 -0.69 11.82 11.60
N SER A 330 -0.18 11.37 10.46
CA SER A 330 0.54 12.17 9.46
C SER A 330 0.18 11.72 8.05
N PRO A 331 0.34 12.54 7.00
CA PRO A 331 0.11 12.10 5.62
C PRO A 331 1.18 11.10 5.18
N LEU A 332 0.78 9.87 4.89
CA LEU A 332 1.67 8.74 4.56
C LEU A 332 1.68 8.47 3.05
N ARG A 333 2.80 7.98 2.50
CA ARG A 333 2.86 7.54 1.10
C ARG A 333 2.17 6.19 0.94
N SER A 334 2.68 5.17 1.64
CA SER A 334 2.09 3.83 1.68
C SER A 334 2.28 3.21 3.07
N VAL A 335 1.45 2.23 3.42
CA VAL A 335 1.57 1.49 4.68
C VAL A 335 1.45 0.00 4.44
N THR A 336 2.37 -0.78 4.98
CA THR A 336 2.34 -2.24 4.96
C THR A 336 2.34 -2.77 6.38
N ILE A 337 1.32 -3.53 6.76
CA ILE A 337 1.16 -4.13 8.09
C ILE A 337 1.24 -5.65 7.94
N GLU A 338 2.29 -6.24 8.52
CA GLU A 338 2.60 -7.66 8.37
C GLU A 338 2.73 -8.38 9.71
N LYS A 339 2.12 -9.56 9.82
CA LYS A 339 2.34 -10.47 10.96
C LYS A 339 1.98 -9.84 12.31
N CYS A 340 0.99 -8.96 12.32
CA CYS A 340 0.52 -8.26 13.52
C CYS A 340 -0.69 -8.98 14.13
N ARG A 341 -0.82 -8.92 15.46
CA ARG A 341 -1.93 -9.57 16.19
C ARG A 341 -2.52 -8.69 17.27
N ASN A 342 -3.82 -8.85 17.55
CA ASN A 342 -4.50 -8.20 18.69
C ASN A 342 -4.20 -6.70 18.81
N SER A 343 -4.15 -5.97 17.69
CA SER A 343 -3.63 -4.60 17.65
C SER A 343 -4.59 -3.65 16.94
N ILE A 344 -4.55 -2.38 17.31
CA ILE A 344 -5.30 -1.31 16.66
C ILE A 344 -4.33 -0.36 15.97
N PHE A 345 -4.57 -0.07 14.69
CA PHE A 345 -3.81 0.87 13.88
C PHE A 345 -4.71 2.03 13.47
N VAL A 346 -4.35 3.24 13.89
CA VAL A 346 -5.01 4.48 13.49
C VAL A 346 -4.03 5.27 12.64
N LEU A 347 -4.36 5.45 11.37
CA LEU A 347 -3.45 6.02 10.39
C LEU A 347 -4.02 7.33 9.85
N GLY A 348 -3.15 8.31 9.66
CA GLY A 348 -3.42 9.44 8.80
C GLY A 348 -3.60 9.00 7.33
N PRO A 349 -4.02 9.92 6.46
CA PRO A 349 -4.27 9.65 5.04
C PRO A 349 -3.11 8.94 4.34
N VAL A 350 -3.39 7.81 3.69
CA VAL A 350 -2.41 6.99 2.96
C VAL A 350 -2.59 7.18 1.46
N GLY A 351 -1.68 7.94 0.85
CA GLY A 351 -1.84 8.44 -0.52
C GLY A 351 -1.79 7.39 -1.63
N THR A 352 -1.21 6.20 -1.44
CA THR A 352 -1.17 5.16 -2.49
C THR A 352 -1.81 3.85 -2.10
N THR A 353 -1.25 3.12 -1.14
CA THR A 353 -1.81 1.83 -0.72
C THR A 353 -1.57 1.53 0.75
N LEU A 354 -2.61 0.95 1.36
CA LEU A 354 -2.57 0.28 2.64
C LEU A 354 -2.67 -1.22 2.39
N HIS A 355 -1.65 -1.98 2.77
CA HIS A 355 -1.60 -3.43 2.62
C HIS A 355 -1.55 -4.13 3.96
N LEU A 356 -2.40 -5.13 4.15
CA LEU A 356 -2.37 -6.03 5.31
C LEU A 356 -2.10 -7.47 4.88
N HIS A 357 -1.15 -8.10 5.56
CA HIS A 357 -0.76 -9.48 5.30
C HIS A 357 -0.49 -10.27 6.57
N SER A 358 -1.05 -11.48 6.67
CA SER A 358 -0.78 -12.41 7.78
C SER A 358 -1.13 -11.80 9.16
N CYS A 359 -2.26 -11.10 9.27
CA CYS A 359 -2.68 -10.41 10.50
C CYS A 359 -3.89 -11.08 11.15
N ASP A 360 -3.95 -11.08 12.48
CA ASP A 360 -5.02 -11.76 13.23
C ASP A 360 -5.59 -10.86 14.34
N ASN A 361 -6.92 -10.73 14.39
CA ASN A 361 -7.62 -9.87 15.34
C ASN A 361 -7.06 -8.43 15.35
N VAL A 362 -7.00 -7.80 14.17
CA VAL A 362 -6.49 -6.44 13.99
C VAL A 362 -7.61 -5.49 13.57
N LYS A 363 -7.63 -4.30 14.18
CA LYS A 363 -8.49 -3.19 13.76
C LYS A 363 -7.67 -2.12 13.04
N VAL A 364 -8.09 -1.69 11.86
CA VAL A 364 -7.46 -0.57 11.15
C VAL A 364 -8.47 0.52 10.88
N ILE A 365 -8.10 1.76 11.22
CA ILE A 365 -8.88 2.97 11.00
C ILE A 365 -8.02 3.89 10.14
N ALA A 366 -8.40 4.10 8.88
CA ALA A 366 -7.57 4.83 7.93
C ALA A 366 -8.37 5.42 6.77
N VAL A 367 -7.90 6.57 6.28
CA VAL A 367 -8.23 7.06 4.93
C VAL A 367 -7.12 6.58 3.99
N CYS A 368 -7.45 5.94 2.87
CA CYS A 368 -6.44 5.44 1.95
C CYS A 368 -6.91 5.42 0.49
N HIS A 369 -5.99 5.62 -0.45
CA HIS A 369 -6.33 5.49 -1.87
C HIS A 369 -6.77 4.07 -2.24
N ARG A 370 -6.06 3.04 -1.74
CA ARG A 370 -6.40 1.63 -1.95
C ARG A 370 -6.06 0.77 -0.74
N LEU A 371 -7.00 -0.08 -0.33
CA LEU A 371 -6.80 -1.12 0.69
C LEU A 371 -6.66 -2.50 0.02
N SER A 372 -5.71 -3.30 0.47
CA SER A 372 -5.59 -4.72 0.09
C SER A 372 -5.30 -5.61 1.30
N ILE A 373 -6.00 -6.74 1.40
CA ILE A 373 -5.90 -7.65 2.53
C ILE A 373 -5.65 -9.09 2.07
N SER A 374 -4.74 -9.79 2.76
CA SER A 374 -4.38 -11.18 2.46
C SER A 374 -4.02 -11.94 3.73
N SER A 375 -4.40 -13.22 3.80
CA SER A 375 -4.06 -14.09 4.93
C SER A 375 -4.47 -13.49 6.29
N THR A 376 -5.63 -12.83 6.37
CA THR A 376 -6.08 -12.17 7.61
C THR A 376 -7.22 -12.92 8.29
N THR A 377 -7.30 -12.84 9.62
CA THR A 377 -8.36 -13.47 10.42
C THR A 377 -8.95 -12.48 11.42
N ALA A 378 -10.28 -12.42 11.51
CA ALA A 378 -11.00 -11.59 12.49
C ALA A 378 -10.59 -10.09 12.46
N CYS A 379 -10.30 -9.54 11.29
CA CYS A 379 -9.88 -8.15 11.14
C CYS A 379 -11.07 -7.22 10.85
N VAL A 380 -11.00 -5.99 11.39
CA VAL A 380 -12.02 -4.95 11.20
C VAL A 380 -11.40 -3.72 10.54
N PHE A 381 -12.01 -3.23 9.47
CA PHE A 381 -11.51 -2.13 8.66
C PHE A 381 -12.52 -0.98 8.63
N HIS A 382 -12.18 0.14 9.28
CA HIS A 382 -12.91 1.41 9.21
C HIS A 382 -12.24 2.32 8.19
N ILE A 383 -12.77 2.38 6.98
CA ILE A 383 -12.04 2.91 5.83
C ILE A 383 -12.85 3.99 5.11
N LEU A 384 -12.14 4.99 4.61
CA LEU A 384 -12.58 5.89 3.55
C LEU A 384 -11.64 5.66 2.36
N THR A 385 -12.19 5.27 1.22
CA THR A 385 -11.37 4.96 0.05
C THR A 385 -12.09 5.21 -1.28
N PRO A 386 -11.44 5.86 -2.26
CA PRO A 386 -12.01 6.10 -3.58
C PRO A 386 -11.95 4.87 -4.51
N THR A 387 -11.41 3.74 -4.03
CA THR A 387 -11.34 2.48 -4.78
C THR A 387 -11.94 1.33 -3.98
N ARG A 388 -12.30 0.24 -4.65
CA ARG A 388 -12.89 -0.94 -3.98
C ARG A 388 -11.81 -1.65 -3.14
N PRO A 389 -12.02 -1.91 -1.84
CA PRO A 389 -11.08 -2.69 -1.04
C PRO A 389 -10.84 -4.08 -1.64
N LEU A 390 -9.58 -4.51 -1.72
CA LEU A 390 -9.21 -5.78 -2.35
C LEU A 390 -9.11 -6.89 -1.32
N ILE A 391 -9.87 -7.96 -1.51
CA ILE A 391 -9.79 -9.19 -0.74
C ILE A 391 -9.04 -10.23 -1.58
N LEU A 392 -7.81 -10.54 -1.14
CA LEU A 392 -6.96 -11.54 -1.77
C LEU A 392 -7.15 -12.91 -1.07
N SER A 393 -6.22 -13.86 -1.23
CA SER A 393 -6.31 -15.20 -0.64
C SER A 393 -6.12 -15.23 0.88
N GLY A 394 -6.67 -16.27 1.52
CA GLY A 394 -6.42 -16.65 2.91
C GLY A 394 -7.16 -15.84 3.98
N ASN A 395 -8.24 -15.13 3.63
CA ASN A 395 -8.95 -14.25 4.56
C ASN A 395 -10.14 -14.95 5.24
N GLN A 396 -10.37 -14.66 6.52
CA GLN A 396 -11.46 -15.21 7.32
C GLN A 396 -12.05 -14.14 8.25
N THR A 397 -13.38 -14.06 8.32
CA THR A 397 -14.10 -13.17 9.27
C THR A 397 -13.66 -11.70 9.13
N VAL A 398 -13.60 -11.20 7.90
CA VAL A 398 -13.28 -9.80 7.64
C VAL A 398 -14.52 -8.94 7.83
N THR A 399 -14.39 -7.81 8.53
CA THR A 399 -15.50 -6.85 8.69
C THR A 399 -15.10 -5.48 8.13
N PHE A 400 -15.90 -4.93 7.23
CA PHE A 400 -15.75 -3.55 6.73
C PHE A 400 -16.77 -2.61 7.37
N ALA A 401 -16.36 -1.38 7.62
CA ALA A 401 -17.17 -0.35 8.26
C ALA A 401 -16.77 1.03 7.70
N PRO A 402 -17.67 2.03 7.78
CA PRO A 402 -17.30 3.38 7.39
C PRO A 402 -16.21 3.91 8.33
N PHE A 403 -15.34 4.76 7.78
CA PHE A 403 -14.42 5.57 8.58
C PHE A 403 -15.20 6.37 9.62
N HIS A 404 -14.68 6.42 10.85
CA HIS A 404 -15.48 6.77 12.02
C HIS A 404 -14.74 7.60 13.07
N THR A 405 -13.75 8.37 12.66
CA THR A 405 -12.96 9.20 13.55
C THR A 405 -12.55 10.50 12.87
N HIS A 406 -11.98 11.42 13.61
CA HIS A 406 -11.30 12.58 13.07
C HIS A 406 -10.15 12.96 14.00
N TYR A 407 -9.17 13.69 13.47
CA TYR A 407 -8.21 14.43 14.28
C TYR A 407 -8.05 15.84 13.67
N PRO A 408 -7.64 16.85 14.46
CA PRO A 408 -7.66 18.25 14.04
C PRO A 408 -7.00 18.59 12.69
N MET A 409 -5.94 17.89 12.30
CA MET A 409 -5.25 18.10 11.01
C MET A 409 -5.72 17.18 9.86
N LEU A 410 -6.82 16.43 10.04
CA LEU A 410 -7.17 15.34 9.12
C LEU A 410 -7.48 15.84 7.71
N GLU A 411 -8.29 16.88 7.55
CA GLU A 411 -8.66 17.40 6.22
C GLU A 411 -7.46 18.01 5.47
N ASP A 412 -6.57 18.74 6.16
CA ASP A 412 -5.31 19.22 5.57
C ASP A 412 -4.41 18.06 5.14
N HIS A 413 -4.29 17.01 5.96
CA HIS A 413 -3.54 15.81 5.57
C HIS A 413 -4.18 15.07 4.38
N MET A 414 -5.52 15.07 4.27
CA MET A 414 -6.25 14.49 3.14
C MET A 414 -5.97 15.28 1.86
N ALA A 415 -6.06 16.60 1.91
CA ALA A 415 -5.72 17.48 0.80
C ALA A 415 -4.28 17.26 0.30
N ARG A 416 -3.29 17.20 1.21
CA ARG A 416 -1.87 16.94 0.87
C ARG A 416 -1.61 15.59 0.22
N THR A 417 -2.49 14.61 0.44
CA THR A 417 -2.35 13.26 -0.15
C THR A 417 -3.21 13.07 -1.41
N GLY A 418 -4.04 14.05 -1.74
CA GLY A 418 -4.96 14.00 -2.87
C GLY A 418 -6.12 13.03 -2.63
N LEU A 419 -6.60 12.94 -1.39
CA LEU A 419 -7.74 12.09 -1.02
C LEU A 419 -8.95 12.95 -0.68
N ALA A 420 -10.04 12.74 -1.43
CA ALA A 420 -11.33 13.36 -1.17
C ALA A 420 -12.22 12.44 -0.32
N THR A 421 -13.34 12.98 0.17
CA THR A 421 -14.36 12.22 0.90
C THR A 421 -15.28 11.43 -0.02
N VAL A 422 -15.31 11.79 -1.30
CA VAL A 422 -16.06 11.12 -2.38
C VAL A 422 -15.18 10.96 -3.63
N PRO A 423 -15.34 9.89 -4.42
CA PRO A 423 -16.19 8.73 -4.13
C PRO A 423 -15.66 7.90 -2.94
N ASN A 424 -16.52 7.10 -2.33
CA ASN A 424 -16.17 6.27 -1.17
C ASN A 424 -16.77 4.86 -1.30
N TYR A 425 -15.91 3.87 -1.58
CA TYR A 425 -16.31 2.49 -1.90
C TYR A 425 -15.97 1.47 -0.80
N TRP A 426 -15.85 1.92 0.46
CA TRP A 426 -15.51 1.07 1.60
C TRP A 426 -16.41 -0.16 1.78
N ASP A 427 -17.67 -0.09 1.35
CA ASP A 427 -18.71 -1.12 1.45
C ASP A 427 -18.84 -2.02 0.22
N ASN A 428 -18.06 -1.75 -0.84
CA ASN A 428 -18.07 -2.51 -2.09
C ASN A 428 -16.71 -3.22 -2.35
N PRO A 429 -16.25 -4.12 -1.46
CA PRO A 429 -14.98 -4.80 -1.66
C PRO A 429 -15.03 -5.76 -2.86
N MET A 430 -13.87 -5.97 -3.47
CA MET A 430 -13.67 -6.88 -4.61
C MET A 430 -12.85 -8.09 -4.16
N VAL A 431 -13.42 -9.29 -4.32
CA VAL A 431 -12.71 -10.55 -4.11
C VAL A 431 -11.94 -10.92 -5.36
N VAL A 432 -10.61 -10.83 -5.31
CA VAL A 432 -9.72 -11.09 -6.45
C VAL A 432 -9.35 -12.58 -6.53
N CYS A 433 -9.07 -13.21 -5.39
CA CYS A 433 -8.85 -14.66 -5.30
C CYS A 433 -10.10 -15.32 -4.70
N ARG A 434 -10.86 -16.06 -5.51
CA ARG A 434 -11.89 -16.94 -4.97
C ARG A 434 -11.25 -18.27 -4.58
N GLU A 435 -11.20 -18.55 -3.30
CA GLU A 435 -11.03 -19.92 -2.81
C GLU A 435 -12.36 -20.65 -2.98
N ASN A 436 -12.35 -21.98 -3.20
CA ASN A 436 -13.54 -22.80 -3.49
C ASN A 436 -14.54 -22.93 -2.31
N SER A 437 -14.56 -21.97 -1.38
CA SER A 437 -15.48 -21.95 -0.25
C SER A 437 -16.70 -21.08 -0.54
N ASP A 438 -17.90 -21.64 -0.38
CA ASP A 438 -19.19 -20.95 -0.52
C ASP A 438 -19.46 -19.91 0.58
N THR A 439 -18.57 -19.78 1.57
CA THR A 439 -18.71 -18.87 2.71
C THR A 439 -18.36 -17.42 2.34
N SER A 440 -19.18 -16.46 2.77
CA SER A 440 -18.87 -15.04 2.62
C SER A 440 -17.59 -14.67 3.36
N VAL A 441 -16.55 -14.27 2.61
CA VAL A 441 -15.22 -13.93 3.15
C VAL A 441 -15.26 -12.68 4.06
N PHE A 442 -16.22 -11.79 3.81
CA PHE A 442 -16.39 -10.55 4.57
C PHE A 442 -17.86 -10.28 4.92
N ARG A 443 -18.06 -9.37 5.87
CA ARG A 443 -19.35 -8.76 6.22
C ARG A 443 -19.19 -7.25 6.42
N LEU A 444 -20.30 -6.52 6.36
CA LEU A 444 -20.33 -5.12 6.82
C LEU A 444 -20.64 -5.09 8.32
N LEU A 445 -20.05 -4.13 9.05
CA LEU A 445 -20.30 -3.98 10.48
C LEU A 445 -21.76 -3.58 10.71
N PRO A 446 -22.53 -4.32 11.54
CA PRO A 446 -23.89 -3.93 11.84
C PRO A 446 -23.96 -2.53 12.45
N PRO A 447 -24.90 -1.65 12.02
CA PRO A 447 -25.05 -0.31 12.59
C PRO A 447 -25.25 -0.28 14.10
N CYS A 448 -25.88 -1.32 14.68
CA CYS A 448 -26.07 -1.47 16.12
C CYS A 448 -24.76 -1.73 16.89
N GLU A 449 -23.72 -2.24 16.24
CA GLU A 449 -22.39 -2.48 16.80
C GLU A 449 -21.43 -1.29 16.53
N PHE A 450 -21.85 -0.30 15.76
CA PHE A 450 -21.00 0.81 15.36
C PHE A 450 -20.85 1.87 16.47
N TYR A 451 -19.63 2.35 16.68
CA TYR A 451 -19.29 3.46 17.57
C TYR A 451 -18.30 4.38 16.87
N VAL A 452 -18.38 5.69 17.16
CA VAL A 452 -17.35 6.65 16.76
C VAL A 452 -16.10 6.38 17.59
N PHE A 453 -14.93 6.45 16.96
CA PHE A 453 -13.65 6.30 17.62
C PHE A 453 -13.06 7.68 17.96
N ILE A 454 -12.64 7.85 19.21
CA ILE A 454 -12.07 9.10 19.72
C ILE A 454 -10.54 9.00 19.72
N ILE A 455 -9.89 10.02 19.17
CA ILE A 455 -8.44 10.17 19.24
C ILE A 455 -8.09 10.76 20.61
N PRO A 456 -7.34 10.04 21.46
CA PRO A 456 -7.10 10.46 22.85
C PRO A 456 -5.92 11.44 22.98
N PHE A 457 -5.65 12.26 21.96
CA PHE A 457 -4.51 13.18 21.92
C PHE A 457 -4.97 14.58 21.56
N GLU A 458 -4.47 15.56 22.29
CA GLU A 458 -4.63 16.97 21.94
C GLU A 458 -3.73 17.30 20.74
N MET A 459 -4.30 17.97 19.74
CA MET A 459 -3.62 18.40 18.53
C MET A 459 -4.23 19.74 18.08
N GLU A 460 -3.45 20.55 17.38
CA GLU A 460 -3.94 21.77 16.74
C GLU A 460 -4.48 21.46 15.34
N GLY A 461 -5.54 22.16 14.92
CA GLY A 461 -6.16 22.06 13.60
C GLY A 461 -7.68 22.32 13.64
N ASP A 462 -8.30 22.38 12.46
CA ASP A 462 -9.67 22.88 12.30
C ASP A 462 -10.71 21.77 12.12
N THR A 463 -10.29 20.53 11.85
CA THR A 463 -11.22 19.41 11.65
C THR A 463 -11.85 18.97 12.98
N THR A 464 -13.17 19.13 13.10
CA THR A 464 -13.94 18.83 14.32
C THR A 464 -14.99 17.72 14.13
N GLU A 465 -15.13 17.22 12.92
CA GLU A 465 -16.09 16.18 12.56
C GLU A 465 -15.46 15.14 11.62
N ILE A 466 -16.18 14.04 11.40
CA ILE A 466 -15.73 12.96 10.51
C ILE A 466 -15.83 13.48 9.07
N PRO A 467 -14.71 13.59 8.31
CA PRO A 467 -14.77 14.10 6.95
C PRO A 467 -15.68 13.26 6.07
N GLY A 468 -16.62 13.91 5.38
CA GLY A 468 -17.63 13.25 4.54
C GLY A 468 -18.82 12.67 5.33
N GLY A 469 -18.82 12.80 6.66
CA GLY A 469 -19.87 12.30 7.53
C GLY A 469 -19.95 10.77 7.57
N LEU A 470 -21.07 10.27 8.08
CA LEU A 470 -21.37 8.85 8.17
C LEU A 470 -22.52 8.49 7.22
N PRO A 471 -22.55 7.27 6.66
CA PRO A 471 -23.72 6.81 5.92
C PRO A 471 -24.98 6.85 6.80
N SER A 472 -26.11 7.21 6.20
CA SER A 472 -27.35 7.53 6.92
C SER A 472 -27.82 6.45 7.89
N VAL A 473 -27.59 5.17 7.58
CA VAL A 473 -27.96 4.03 8.44
C VAL A 473 -27.14 4.02 9.75
N TYR A 474 -25.83 4.29 9.67
CA TYR A 474 -24.96 4.38 10.84
C TYR A 474 -25.24 5.64 11.64
N GLN A 475 -25.47 6.76 10.96
CA GLN A 475 -25.85 8.02 11.61
C GLN A 475 -27.16 7.90 12.39
N LYS A 476 -28.19 7.25 11.81
CA LYS A 476 -29.45 6.95 12.51
C LYS A 476 -29.24 6.05 13.73
N ALA A 477 -28.40 5.02 13.62
CA ALA A 477 -28.10 4.13 14.74
C ALA A 477 -27.41 4.87 15.90
N LEU A 478 -26.49 5.79 15.60
CA LEU A 478 -25.89 6.67 16.61
C LEU A 478 -26.92 7.61 17.24
N GLY A 479 -27.78 8.24 16.43
CA GLY A 479 -28.85 9.12 16.92
C GLY A 479 -29.83 8.40 17.85
N GLN A 480 -30.23 7.17 17.51
CA GLN A 480 -31.06 6.33 18.39
C GLN A 480 -30.36 5.99 19.71
N ARG A 481 -29.04 5.77 19.69
CA ARG A 481 -28.28 5.51 20.91
C ARG A 481 -28.17 6.75 21.78
N GLU A 482 -27.92 7.91 21.18
CA GLU A 482 -27.88 9.19 21.87
C GLU A 482 -29.23 9.50 22.53
N GLN A 483 -30.34 9.27 21.83
CA GLN A 483 -31.69 9.38 22.40
C GLN A 483 -31.88 8.46 23.61
N LYS A 484 -31.41 7.21 23.56
CA LYS A 484 -31.48 6.29 24.72
C LYS A 484 -30.66 6.81 25.91
N ILE A 485 -29.48 7.39 25.66
CA ILE A 485 -28.64 8.00 26.70
C ILE A 485 -29.37 9.18 27.33
N GLN A 486 -29.97 10.07 26.53
CA GLN A 486 -30.73 11.23 27.01
C GLN A 486 -31.96 10.81 27.82
N ILE A 487 -32.70 9.79 27.36
CA ILE A 487 -33.83 9.22 28.11
C ILE A 487 -33.33 8.69 29.45
N TRP A 488 -32.24 7.93 29.48
CA TRP A 488 -31.67 7.39 30.72
C TRP A 488 -31.23 8.51 31.68
N GLN A 489 -30.54 9.54 31.19
CA GLN A 489 -30.14 10.70 32.01
C GLN A 489 -31.36 11.42 32.60
N LYS A 490 -32.42 11.59 31.81
CA LYS A 490 -33.69 12.16 32.25
C LYS A 490 -34.33 11.29 33.34
N THR A 491 -34.41 9.98 33.14
CA THR A 491 -34.93 9.02 34.14
C THR A 491 -34.15 9.09 35.45
N VAL A 492 -32.82 9.16 35.41
CA VAL A 492 -31.98 9.29 36.60
C VAL A 492 -32.24 10.62 37.33
N LYS A 493 -32.41 11.72 36.57
CA LYS A 493 -32.71 13.04 37.13
C LYS A 493 -34.10 13.09 37.79
N GLU A 494 -35.09 12.44 37.17
CA GLU A 494 -36.49 12.36 37.63
C GLU A 494 -36.72 11.32 38.73
N ALA A 495 -35.79 10.39 38.96
CA ALA A 495 -35.87 9.40 40.02
C ALA A 495 -35.76 10.00 41.45
N HIS A 496 -35.52 11.30 41.58
CA HIS A 496 -35.43 12.03 42.86
C HIS A 496 -34.54 11.35 43.93
N LEU A 497 -33.46 10.69 43.49
CA LEU A 497 -32.56 9.94 44.36
C LEU A 497 -31.97 10.82 45.47
N THR A 498 -32.00 10.32 46.71
CA THR A 498 -31.32 10.94 47.85
C THR A 498 -29.80 10.97 47.64
N LYS A 499 -29.06 11.77 48.43
CA LYS A 499 -27.59 11.82 48.33
C LYS A 499 -26.95 10.43 48.49
N ASP A 500 -27.44 9.63 49.44
CA ASP A 500 -26.92 8.28 49.69
C ASP A 500 -27.25 7.32 48.53
N GLN A 501 -28.47 7.39 48.00
CA GLN A 501 -28.87 6.57 46.84
C GLN A 501 -28.09 6.94 45.58
N ARG A 502 -27.80 8.23 45.35
CA ARG A 502 -26.95 8.68 44.24
C ARG A 502 -25.54 8.11 44.37
N LYS A 503 -24.98 8.12 45.58
CA LYS A 503 -23.65 7.55 45.85
C LYS A 503 -23.63 6.03 45.59
N GLN A 504 -24.64 5.30 46.06
CA GLN A 504 -24.78 3.86 45.78
C GLN A 504 -24.93 3.58 44.28
N PHE A 505 -25.76 4.35 43.59
CA PHE A 505 -25.96 4.23 42.15
C PHE A 505 -24.68 4.50 41.37
N GLN A 506 -23.94 5.55 41.73
CA GLN A 506 -22.64 5.86 41.12
C GLN A 506 -21.66 4.70 41.27
N VAL A 507 -21.53 4.12 42.48
CA VAL A 507 -20.66 2.95 42.71
C VAL A 507 -21.06 1.77 41.83
N LEU A 508 -22.37 1.51 41.65
CA LEU A 508 -22.85 0.44 40.77
C LEU A 508 -22.50 0.69 39.29
N VAL A 509 -22.67 1.93 38.82
CA VAL A 509 -22.32 2.32 37.44
C VAL A 509 -20.81 2.19 37.22
N GLU A 510 -20.00 2.68 38.15
CA GLU A 510 -18.54 2.56 38.11
C GLU A 510 -18.11 1.09 38.08
N ASN A 511 -18.67 0.24 38.94
CA ASN A 511 -18.36 -1.20 38.94
C ASN A 511 -18.73 -1.86 37.60
N LYS A 512 -19.90 -1.55 37.04
CA LYS A 512 -20.32 -2.07 35.73
C LYS A 512 -19.44 -1.56 34.59
N PHE A 513 -18.97 -0.31 34.68
CA PHE A 513 -18.03 0.25 33.73
C PHE A 513 -16.65 -0.43 33.82
N TYR A 514 -16.15 -0.70 35.03
CA TYR A 514 -14.92 -1.47 35.24
C TYR A 514 -15.01 -2.90 34.70
N GLU A 515 -16.11 -3.61 34.97
CA GLU A 515 -16.38 -4.93 34.38
C GLU A 515 -16.35 -4.87 32.85
N TRP A 516 -16.99 -3.86 32.26
CA TRP A 516 -16.99 -3.64 30.82
C TRP A 516 -15.60 -3.35 30.26
N LEU A 517 -14.78 -2.51 30.92
CA LEU A 517 -13.42 -2.20 30.50
C LEU A 517 -12.51 -3.45 30.48
N ILE A 518 -12.70 -4.36 31.42
CA ILE A 518 -11.96 -5.63 31.49
C ILE A 518 -12.44 -6.56 30.37
N ASN A 519 -13.75 -6.76 30.23
CA ASN A 519 -14.32 -7.69 29.25
C ASN A 519 -14.06 -7.28 27.79
N THR A 520 -13.89 -5.98 27.53
CA THR A 520 -13.61 -5.43 26.19
C THR A 520 -12.13 -5.26 25.89
N GLY A 521 -11.24 -5.40 26.88
CA GLY A 521 -9.80 -5.15 26.74
C GLY A 521 -9.41 -3.66 26.66
N HIS A 522 -10.37 -2.73 26.75
CA HIS A 522 -10.10 -1.28 26.72
C HIS A 522 -9.30 -0.79 27.93
N ARG A 523 -9.28 -1.54 29.03
CA ARG A 523 -8.45 -1.23 30.20
C ARG A 523 -6.96 -1.08 29.84
N GLN A 524 -6.41 -1.97 29.02
CA GLN A 524 -5.00 -1.91 28.62
C GLN A 524 -4.67 -0.62 27.88
N GLN A 525 -5.59 -0.16 27.02
CA GLN A 525 -5.44 1.09 26.28
C GLN A 525 -5.39 2.28 27.24
N LEU A 526 -6.33 2.36 28.18
CA LEU A 526 -6.37 3.42 29.19
C LEU A 526 -5.11 3.42 30.05
N ASP A 527 -4.73 2.28 30.61
CA ASP A 527 -3.54 2.15 31.47
C ASP A 527 -2.27 2.62 30.73
N SER A 528 -2.19 2.36 29.41
CA SER A 528 -1.04 2.78 28.58
C SER A 528 -1.05 4.25 28.14
N LEU A 529 -2.20 4.93 28.25
CA LEU A 529 -2.37 6.35 27.91
C LEU A 529 -2.16 7.26 29.12
N VAL A 530 -2.16 6.72 30.35
CA VAL A 530 -1.89 7.50 31.56
C VAL A 530 -0.43 7.98 31.53
N PRO A 531 -0.18 9.32 31.56
CA PRO A 531 1.18 9.83 31.64
C PRO A 531 1.86 9.34 32.92
N PRO A 532 3.15 8.97 32.89
CA PRO A 532 3.90 8.73 34.13
C PRO A 532 3.86 10.00 35.01
N ALA A 533 3.75 9.82 36.33
CA ALA A 533 3.68 10.92 37.28
C ALA A 533 4.80 11.94 37.01
N ALA A 534 4.46 13.22 37.01
CA ALA A 534 5.32 14.33 36.57
C ALA A 534 6.66 14.38 37.34
N GLY A 535 7.68 13.70 36.81
CA GLY A 535 9.04 13.68 37.36
C GLY A 535 10.16 13.66 36.32
N SER A 536 9.87 13.39 35.05
CA SER A 536 10.91 13.28 34.01
C SER A 536 10.66 14.27 32.86
N LYS A 537 11.12 15.51 33.02
CA LYS A 537 11.33 16.41 31.88
C LYS A 537 12.37 15.76 30.95
N GLN A 538 12.03 15.50 29.68
CA GLN A 538 13.04 15.30 28.65
C GLN A 538 12.72 16.05 27.37
N ALA A 539 13.81 16.56 26.79
CA ALA A 539 13.91 17.53 25.72
C ALA A 539 13.47 16.96 24.36
N ALA A 540 12.92 17.86 23.54
CA ALA A 540 12.63 17.63 22.13
C ALA A 540 13.92 17.37 21.34
N GLY A 541 13.96 16.30 20.54
CA GLY A 541 15.04 15.95 19.61
C GLY A 541 14.63 14.92 18.57
#